data_AF-A0A520I7N5-F1
#
_entry.id   AF-A0A520I7N5-F1
#
_cell.length_a   1.000
_cell.length_b   1.000
_cell.length_c   1.000
_cell.angle_alpha   90.00
_cell.angle_beta   90.00
_cell.angle_gamma   90.00
#
_symmetry.space_group_name_H-M   'P 1'
#
loop_
_entity.id
_entity.type
_entity.pdbx_description
1 polymer ?
#
loop_
_entity_poly.entity_id
_entity_poly.type
_entity_poly.pdbx_seq_one_letter_code
_entity_poly.pdbx_strand_id
1 'polypeptide(L)'
;MAEGTSPSLLRDGVVLLGFGLMFVLLFRRLGLGATLGYLVAGAVVGPHVLGLVGDAESKLGFAELGITLLLFIVGLELNPSRLWKMKEEIFGLGLLQVAICGLAITAIVWVGAKFSLPAALALGLPLALSSTAQVLPMLRSSGRMKTPFGERAFSILLFQDLSIVPLITIVAAMSRNPADANAPPGWLLAIYTVLAVVGLVVAGRFLLRPFFRLIGNLGEREMFVFAGLFTVIASAVDSPSHSMIAALGAFIAGVMLAD
;
A
#
# COMPACT_ATOMS: atom_id res chain seq x y z
N MET A 1 -25.42 -0.33 30.51
CA MET A 1 -25.84 -0.27 29.10
C MET A 1 -24.69 -0.81 28.26
N ALA A 2 -24.67 -2.12 28.06
CA ALA A 2 -23.65 -2.84 27.31
C ALA A 2 -24.38 -3.92 26.52
N GLU A 3 -24.85 -3.59 25.32
CA GLU A 3 -25.41 -4.54 24.35
C GLU A 3 -25.58 -3.81 23.01
N GLY A 4 -24.79 -4.16 21.98
CA GLY A 4 -25.00 -3.63 20.63
C GLY A 4 -23.90 -3.83 19.57
N THR A 5 -22.63 -3.99 19.94
CA THR A 5 -21.53 -3.83 18.95
C THR A 5 -21.07 -5.12 18.24
N SER A 6 -21.45 -6.31 18.73
CA SER A 6 -20.91 -7.59 18.23
C SER A 6 -21.69 -8.24 17.05
N PRO A 7 -23.04 -8.19 16.95
CA PRO A 7 -23.75 -8.83 15.84
C PRO A 7 -23.62 -8.09 14.49
N SER A 8 -23.21 -6.81 14.50
CA SER A 8 -23.03 -6.02 13.27
C SER A 8 -21.81 -6.47 12.47
N LEU A 9 -20.69 -6.81 13.11
CA LEU A 9 -19.42 -7.01 12.42
C LEU A 9 -19.35 -8.33 11.64
N LEU A 10 -19.85 -9.42 12.24
CA LEU A 10 -19.97 -10.71 11.56
C LEU A 10 -21.01 -10.67 10.45
N ARG A 11 -22.14 -10.00 10.68
CA ARG A 11 -23.18 -9.78 9.66
C ARG A 11 -22.62 -9.00 8.47
N ASP A 12 -21.95 -7.89 8.72
CA ASP A 12 -21.33 -7.07 7.68
C ASP A 12 -20.24 -7.86 6.95
N GLY A 13 -19.44 -8.65 7.68
CA GLY A 13 -18.43 -9.54 7.11
C GLY A 13 -19.04 -10.56 6.14
N VAL A 14 -20.12 -11.23 6.54
CA VAL A 14 -20.83 -12.19 5.68
C VAL A 14 -21.40 -11.51 4.43
N VAL A 15 -22.00 -10.33 4.58
CA VAL A 15 -22.55 -9.58 3.43
C VAL A 15 -21.43 -9.14 2.49
N LEU A 16 -20.38 -8.51 3.01
CA LEU A 16 -19.23 -8.02 2.21
C LEU A 16 -18.53 -9.18 1.49
N LEU A 17 -18.24 -10.28 2.19
CA LEU A 17 -17.58 -11.43 1.60
C LEU A 17 -18.49 -12.17 0.61
N GLY A 18 -19.78 -12.31 0.91
CA GLY A 18 -20.75 -12.97 0.04
C GLY A 18 -20.94 -12.22 -1.28
N PHE A 19 -21.16 -10.90 -1.22
CA PHE A 19 -21.23 -10.06 -2.42
C PHE A 19 -19.87 -10.01 -3.13
N GLY A 20 -18.77 -9.87 -2.39
CA GLY A 20 -17.42 -9.91 -2.95
C GLY A 20 -17.17 -11.19 -3.76
N LEU A 21 -17.53 -12.36 -3.22
CA LEU A 21 -17.40 -13.64 -3.92
C LEU A 21 -18.27 -13.67 -5.19
N MET A 22 -19.53 -13.27 -5.09
CA MET A 22 -20.46 -13.22 -6.23
C MET A 22 -19.91 -12.34 -7.37
N PHE A 23 -19.53 -11.10 -7.05
CA PHE A 23 -19.05 -10.15 -8.05
C PHE A 23 -17.69 -10.53 -8.61
N VAL A 24 -16.77 -11.06 -7.79
CA VAL A 24 -15.48 -11.57 -8.31
C VAL A 24 -15.68 -12.73 -9.27
N LEU A 25 -16.56 -13.68 -8.96
CA LEU A 25 -16.86 -14.80 -9.85
C LEU A 25 -17.47 -14.31 -11.17
N LEU A 26 -18.39 -13.35 -11.10
CA LEU A 26 -18.98 -12.72 -12.28
C LEU A 26 -17.92 -12.01 -13.13
N PHE A 27 -17.11 -11.15 -12.52
CA PHE A 27 -16.09 -10.37 -13.22
C PHE A 27 -15.01 -11.26 -13.82
N ARG A 28 -14.56 -12.30 -13.11
CA ARG A 28 -13.62 -13.27 -13.66
C ARG A 28 -14.21 -14.05 -14.84
N ARG A 29 -15.51 -14.39 -14.80
CA ARG A 29 -16.18 -15.00 -15.97
C ARG A 29 -16.24 -14.07 -17.18
N LEU A 30 -16.29 -12.76 -16.95
CA LEU A 30 -16.25 -11.74 -17.99
C LEU A 30 -14.81 -11.39 -18.44
N GLY A 31 -13.79 -12.06 -17.91
CA GLY A 31 -12.38 -11.77 -18.20
C GLY A 31 -11.83 -10.51 -17.53
N LEU A 32 -12.56 -9.94 -16.56
CA LEU A 32 -12.18 -8.76 -15.80
C LEU A 32 -11.40 -9.13 -14.52
N GLY A 33 -10.59 -8.19 -14.02
CA GLY A 33 -9.81 -8.36 -12.79
C GLY A 33 -10.68 -8.42 -11.53
N ALA A 34 -10.25 -9.20 -10.53
CA ALA A 34 -11.00 -9.43 -9.28
C ALA A 34 -11.26 -8.14 -8.47
N THR A 35 -10.34 -7.17 -8.48
CA THR A 35 -10.51 -5.92 -7.73
C THR A 35 -11.69 -5.09 -8.21
N LEU A 36 -11.99 -5.10 -9.53
CA LEU A 36 -13.19 -4.46 -10.03
C LEU A 36 -14.45 -5.11 -9.43
N GLY A 37 -14.43 -6.44 -9.28
CA GLY A 37 -15.48 -7.17 -8.58
C GLY A 37 -15.62 -6.73 -7.11
N TYR A 38 -14.52 -6.59 -6.37
CA TYR A 38 -14.56 -6.09 -4.98
C TYR A 38 -15.07 -4.64 -4.88
N LEU A 39 -14.65 -3.75 -5.78
CA LEU A 39 -15.08 -2.34 -5.80
C LEU A 39 -16.57 -2.23 -6.10
N VAL A 40 -17.07 -2.96 -7.10
CA VAL A 40 -18.50 -2.95 -7.44
C VAL A 40 -19.32 -3.59 -6.34
N ALA A 41 -18.86 -4.70 -5.73
CA ALA A 41 -19.52 -5.28 -4.57
C ALA A 41 -19.65 -4.27 -3.42
N GLY A 42 -18.57 -3.56 -3.08
CA GLY A 42 -18.59 -2.53 -2.05
C GLY A 42 -19.55 -1.37 -2.36
N ALA A 43 -19.55 -0.89 -3.61
CA ALA A 43 -20.45 0.17 -4.06
C ALA A 43 -21.93 -0.25 -3.97
N VAL A 44 -22.23 -1.50 -4.35
CA VAL A 44 -23.59 -2.08 -4.30
C VAL A 44 -24.05 -2.32 -2.87
N VAL A 45 -23.19 -2.86 -2.01
CA VAL A 45 -23.54 -3.19 -0.62
C VAL A 45 -23.61 -1.94 0.27
N GLY A 46 -22.87 -0.90 -0.07
CA GLY A 46 -22.75 0.33 0.71
C GLY A 46 -24.04 1.14 0.81
N PRO A 47 -24.02 2.23 1.62
CA PRO A 47 -25.20 3.03 1.98
C PRO A 47 -25.92 3.66 0.79
N HIS A 48 -25.20 3.91 -0.31
CA HIS A 48 -25.74 4.60 -1.49
C HIS A 48 -26.58 3.70 -2.42
N VAL A 49 -26.53 2.37 -2.26
CA VAL A 49 -27.24 1.44 -3.15
C VAL A 49 -28.15 0.51 -2.36
N LEU A 50 -27.62 -0.52 -1.70
CA LEU A 50 -28.45 -1.46 -0.91
C LEU A 50 -28.49 -1.12 0.58
N GLY A 51 -27.53 -0.36 1.10
CA GLY A 51 -27.47 0.02 2.52
C GLY A 51 -27.40 -1.14 3.49
N LEU A 52 -26.81 -2.27 3.07
CA LEU A 52 -26.74 -3.48 3.88
C LEU A 52 -25.62 -3.43 4.92
N VAL A 53 -24.59 -2.63 4.65
CA VAL A 53 -23.42 -2.42 5.51
C VAL A 53 -23.32 -0.95 5.85
N GLY A 54 -22.93 -0.68 7.11
CA GLY A 54 -22.78 0.67 7.66
C GLY A 54 -21.59 1.43 7.09
N ASP A 55 -21.26 2.53 7.77
CA ASP A 55 -20.32 3.53 7.27
C ASP A 55 -18.90 2.97 7.00
N ALA A 56 -18.30 3.44 5.91
CA ALA A 56 -16.96 3.04 5.47
C ALA A 56 -15.89 3.39 6.51
N GLU A 57 -16.09 4.50 7.25
CA GLU A 57 -15.17 4.95 8.29
C GLU A 57 -14.97 3.89 9.39
N SER A 58 -16.05 3.19 9.76
CA SER A 58 -16.01 2.09 10.74
C SER A 58 -15.21 0.87 10.27
N LYS A 59 -14.95 0.76 8.96
CA LYS A 59 -14.24 -0.36 8.33
C LYS A 59 -12.80 -0.02 7.94
N LEU A 60 -12.39 1.25 8.04
CA LEU A 60 -11.04 1.70 7.67
C LEU A 60 -9.96 0.93 8.45
N GLY A 61 -10.11 0.77 9.76
CA GLY A 61 -9.13 0.02 10.56
C GLY A 61 -8.96 -1.44 10.13
N PHE A 62 -10.05 -2.12 9.71
CA PHE A 62 -9.96 -3.48 9.16
C PHE A 62 -9.30 -3.50 7.78
N ALA A 63 -9.60 -2.51 6.93
CA ALA A 63 -8.98 -2.38 5.62
C ALA A 63 -7.47 -2.10 5.73
N GLU A 64 -7.06 -1.22 6.63
CA GLU A 64 -5.66 -0.90 6.90
C GLU A 64 -4.90 -2.13 7.40
N LEU A 65 -5.46 -2.87 8.38
CA LEU A 65 -4.87 -4.12 8.85
C LEU A 65 -4.71 -5.10 7.68
N GLY A 66 -5.76 -5.30 6.87
CA GLY A 66 -5.72 -6.18 5.70
C GLY A 66 -4.63 -5.81 4.68
N ILE A 67 -4.45 -4.52 4.38
CA ILE A 67 -3.41 -4.02 3.48
C ILE A 67 -2.01 -4.24 4.08
N THR A 68 -1.82 -3.92 5.36
CA THR A 68 -0.54 -4.10 6.07
C THR A 68 -0.14 -5.58 6.09
N LEU A 69 -1.08 -6.48 6.34
CA LEU A 69 -0.85 -7.93 6.36
C LEU A 69 -0.56 -8.47 4.95
N LEU A 70 -1.25 -7.98 3.92
CA LEU A 70 -0.97 -8.28 2.52
C LEU A 70 0.47 -7.87 2.15
N LEU A 71 0.87 -6.65 2.49
CA LEU A 71 2.20 -6.13 2.17
C LEU A 71 3.31 -6.87 2.92
N PHE A 72 3.06 -7.27 4.17
CA PHE A 72 3.96 -8.16 4.91
C PHE A 72 4.16 -9.50 4.19
N ILE A 73 3.08 -10.16 3.76
CA ILE A 73 3.15 -11.42 3.02
C ILE A 73 3.89 -11.24 1.70
N VAL A 74 3.60 -10.15 0.96
CA VAL A 74 4.35 -9.83 -0.27
C VAL A 74 5.84 -9.65 0.04
N GLY A 75 6.18 -9.00 1.16
CA GLY A 75 7.55 -8.86 1.63
C GLY A 75 8.23 -10.22 1.88
N LEU A 76 7.56 -11.17 2.53
CA LEU A 76 8.08 -12.52 2.81
C LEU A 76 8.43 -13.31 1.54
N GLU A 77 7.77 -13.02 0.43
CA GLU A 77 8.01 -13.70 -0.84
C GLU A 77 9.19 -13.10 -1.62
N LEU A 78 9.78 -11.99 -1.15
CA LEU A 78 10.85 -11.29 -1.84
C LEU A 78 12.23 -11.66 -1.30
N ASN A 79 13.17 -11.83 -2.21
CA ASN A 79 14.57 -12.10 -1.88
C ASN A 79 15.38 -10.78 -1.84
N PRO A 80 15.96 -10.37 -0.69
CA PRO A 80 16.71 -9.11 -0.59
C PRO A 80 17.92 -9.02 -1.53
N SER A 81 18.61 -10.14 -1.75
CA SER A 81 19.74 -10.20 -2.67
C SER A 81 19.31 -9.92 -4.11
N ARG A 82 18.08 -10.30 -4.48
CA ARG A 82 17.51 -9.99 -5.80
C ARG A 82 17.15 -8.50 -5.89
N LEU A 83 16.57 -7.91 -4.84
CA LEU A 83 16.27 -6.47 -4.80
C LEU A 83 17.53 -5.63 -4.99
N TRP A 84 18.64 -6.02 -4.37
CA TRP A 84 19.90 -5.30 -4.51
C TRP A 84 20.43 -5.29 -5.95
N LYS A 85 20.25 -6.39 -6.68
CA LYS A 85 20.61 -6.49 -8.10
C LYS A 85 19.71 -5.63 -8.99
N MET A 86 18.46 -5.40 -8.57
CA MET A 86 17.46 -4.64 -9.32
C MET A 86 17.47 -3.13 -8.98
N LYS A 87 18.33 -2.66 -8.08
CA LYS A 87 18.33 -1.26 -7.61
C LYS A 87 18.39 -0.22 -8.73
N GLU A 88 19.14 -0.49 -9.80
CA GLU A 88 19.27 0.43 -10.94
C GLU A 88 17.96 0.50 -11.75
N GLU A 89 17.24 -0.62 -11.88
CA GLU A 89 15.92 -0.62 -12.50
C GLU A 89 14.87 0.05 -11.60
N ILE A 90 14.92 -0.21 -10.29
CA ILE A 90 14.01 0.40 -9.31
C ILE A 90 14.15 1.93 -9.35
N PHE A 91 15.34 2.46 -9.14
CA PHE A 91 15.56 3.91 -9.09
C PHE A 91 15.68 4.57 -10.47
N GLY A 92 16.05 3.83 -11.52
CA GLY A 92 16.16 4.35 -12.88
C GLY A 92 14.83 4.29 -13.62
N LEU A 93 14.36 3.08 -13.94
CA LEU A 93 13.12 2.89 -14.71
C LEU A 93 11.88 3.29 -13.90
N GLY A 94 11.85 2.97 -12.61
CA GLY A 94 10.75 3.36 -11.72
C GLY A 94 10.58 4.87 -11.65
N LEU A 95 11.66 5.62 -11.38
CA LEU A 95 11.63 7.08 -11.36
C LEU A 95 11.21 7.66 -12.71
N LEU A 96 11.77 7.14 -13.80
CA LEU A 96 11.43 7.60 -15.14
C LEU A 96 9.93 7.39 -15.43
N GLN A 97 9.37 6.23 -15.08
CA GLN A 97 7.95 5.95 -15.29
C GLN A 97 7.08 6.89 -14.46
N VAL A 98 7.34 7.02 -13.15
CA VAL A 98 6.53 7.86 -12.26
C VAL A 98 6.61 9.32 -12.68
N ALA A 99 7.80 9.83 -13.00
CA ALA A 99 7.98 11.21 -13.43
C ALA A 99 7.32 11.49 -14.78
N ILE A 100 7.56 10.66 -15.80
CA ILE A 100 7.01 10.90 -17.14
C ILE A 100 5.49 10.75 -17.14
N CYS A 101 4.95 9.66 -16.59
CA CYS A 101 3.52 9.45 -16.56
C CYS A 101 2.82 10.47 -15.65
N GLY A 102 3.41 10.76 -14.48
CA GLY A 102 2.88 11.74 -13.53
C GLY A 102 2.81 13.14 -14.12
N LEU A 103 3.87 13.59 -14.79
CA LEU A 103 3.89 14.89 -15.46
C LEU A 103 2.98 14.92 -16.69
N ALA A 104 2.88 13.83 -17.45
CA ALA A 104 1.96 13.74 -18.59
C ALA A 104 0.49 13.88 -18.14
N ILE A 105 0.07 13.14 -17.11
CA ILE A 105 -1.28 13.26 -16.55
C ILE A 105 -1.48 14.64 -15.93
N THR A 106 -0.49 15.16 -15.22
CA THR A 106 -0.52 16.54 -14.70
C THR A 106 -0.77 17.56 -15.81
N ALA A 107 -0.08 17.44 -16.95
CA ALA A 107 -0.26 18.34 -18.10
C ALA A 107 -1.67 18.24 -18.68
N ILE A 108 -2.22 17.03 -18.81
CA ILE A 108 -3.61 16.80 -19.25
C ILE A 108 -4.59 17.47 -18.29
N VAL A 109 -4.41 17.31 -16.98
CA VAL A 109 -5.28 17.90 -15.96
C VAL A 109 -5.16 19.43 -15.95
N TRP A 110 -3.93 19.95 -16.05
CA TRP A 110 -3.66 21.39 -16.05
C TRP A 110 -4.28 22.10 -17.24
N VAL A 111 -4.10 21.56 -18.45
CA VAL A 111 -4.60 22.18 -19.69
C VAL A 111 -6.09 21.88 -19.89
N GLY A 112 -6.53 20.65 -19.64
CA GLY A 112 -7.89 20.18 -19.91
C GLY A 112 -8.92 20.63 -18.88
N ALA A 113 -8.61 20.49 -17.58
CA ALA A 113 -9.52 20.86 -16.49
C ALA A 113 -9.28 22.28 -15.96
N LYS A 114 -8.25 22.98 -16.45
CA LYS A 114 -7.88 24.34 -16.05
C LYS A 114 -7.64 24.50 -14.54
N PHE A 115 -7.16 23.44 -13.88
CA PHE A 115 -6.76 23.52 -12.48
C PHE A 115 -5.47 24.34 -12.31
N SER A 116 -5.22 24.81 -11.08
CA SER A 116 -3.93 25.41 -10.75
C SER A 116 -2.81 24.37 -10.89
N LEU A 117 -1.58 24.79 -11.18
CA LEU A 117 -0.44 23.87 -11.29
C LEU A 117 -0.27 22.98 -10.02
N PRO A 118 -0.42 23.51 -8.79
CA PRO A 118 -0.44 22.68 -7.58
C PRO A 118 -1.54 21.62 -7.56
N ALA A 119 -2.77 21.97 -7.93
CA ALA A 119 -3.88 21.02 -7.96
C ALA A 119 -3.70 19.98 -9.07
N ALA A 120 -3.18 20.38 -10.22
CA ALA A 120 -2.88 19.47 -11.33
C ALA A 120 -1.79 18.46 -10.95
N LEU A 121 -0.72 18.89 -10.26
CA LEU A 121 0.32 18.01 -9.73
C LEU A 121 -0.22 17.08 -8.64
N ALA A 122 -1.08 17.61 -7.77
CA ALA A 122 -1.69 16.85 -6.69
C ALA A 122 -2.59 15.71 -7.18
N LEU A 123 -3.19 15.87 -8.36
CA LEU A 123 -3.99 14.84 -9.02
C LEU A 123 -3.14 13.96 -9.95
N GLY A 124 -2.27 14.56 -10.74
CA GLY A 124 -1.55 13.87 -11.81
C GLY A 124 -0.48 12.90 -11.31
N LEU A 125 0.25 13.26 -10.24
CA LEU A 125 1.30 12.40 -9.69
C LEU A 125 0.72 11.09 -9.10
N PRO A 126 -0.31 11.10 -8.23
CA PRO A 126 -0.90 9.86 -7.72
C PRO A 126 -1.61 9.02 -8.80
N LEU A 127 -2.26 9.67 -9.78
CA LEU A 127 -2.95 8.97 -10.87
C LEU A 127 -2.02 8.20 -11.80
N ALA A 128 -0.71 8.50 -11.80
CA ALA A 128 0.28 7.77 -12.59
C ALA A 128 0.77 6.47 -11.95
N LEU A 129 0.39 6.19 -10.71
CA LEU A 129 0.78 4.99 -9.97
C LEU A 129 -0.07 3.79 -10.39
N SER A 130 0.53 2.61 -10.38
CA SER A 130 -0.11 1.34 -10.73
C SER A 130 -0.49 0.57 -9.47
N SER A 131 -1.50 -0.30 -9.56
CA SER A 131 -1.89 -1.15 -8.43
C SER A 131 -1.02 -2.40 -8.32
N THR A 132 -0.11 -2.44 -7.34
CA THR A 132 0.72 -3.61 -7.02
C THR A 132 -0.12 -4.86 -6.75
N ALA A 133 -1.22 -4.71 -6.01
CA ALA A 133 -2.16 -5.79 -5.67
C ALA A 133 -2.85 -6.43 -6.89
N GLN A 134 -2.90 -5.74 -8.03
CA GLN A 134 -3.46 -6.27 -9.28
C GLN A 134 -2.41 -6.85 -10.20
N VAL A 135 -1.35 -6.08 -10.44
CA VAL A 135 -0.35 -6.41 -11.46
C VAL A 135 0.47 -7.64 -11.07
N LEU A 136 0.86 -7.77 -9.79
CA LEU A 136 1.63 -8.92 -9.32
C LEU A 136 0.89 -10.27 -9.49
N PRO A 137 -0.36 -10.43 -9.04
CA PRO A 137 -1.13 -11.65 -9.31
C PRO A 137 -1.31 -11.95 -10.81
N MET A 138 -1.48 -10.92 -11.64
CA MET A 138 -1.56 -11.08 -13.10
C MET A 138 -0.24 -11.61 -13.70
N LEU A 139 0.90 -11.06 -13.28
CA LEU A 139 2.22 -11.58 -13.68
C LEU A 139 2.47 -13.01 -13.18
N ARG A 140 1.98 -13.35 -11.98
CA ARG A 140 2.08 -14.71 -11.42
C ARG A 140 1.24 -15.71 -12.19
N SER A 141 -0.04 -15.41 -12.40
CA SER A 141 -0.98 -16.29 -13.10
C SER A 141 -0.58 -16.54 -14.56
N SER A 142 0.09 -15.56 -15.19
CA SER A 142 0.66 -15.71 -16.54
C SER A 142 2.07 -16.34 -16.56
N GLY A 143 2.66 -16.69 -15.41
CA GLY A 143 4.01 -17.26 -15.32
C GLY A 143 5.14 -16.28 -15.65
N ARG A 144 4.87 -14.97 -15.71
CA ARG A 144 5.81 -13.94 -16.18
C ARG A 144 6.65 -13.30 -15.06
N MET A 145 6.42 -13.62 -13.79
CA MET A 145 7.14 -13.02 -12.64
C MET A 145 8.67 -13.14 -12.68
N LYS A 146 9.20 -14.21 -13.27
CA LYS A 146 10.65 -14.46 -13.34
C LYS A 146 11.24 -14.11 -14.71
N THR A 147 10.49 -13.41 -15.55
CA THR A 147 10.96 -12.94 -16.86
C THR A 147 11.52 -11.52 -16.74
N PRO A 148 12.37 -11.07 -17.67
CA PRO A 148 12.86 -9.68 -17.68
C PRO A 148 11.74 -8.64 -17.68
N PHE A 149 10.61 -8.94 -18.33
CA PHE A 149 9.43 -8.09 -18.30
C PHE A 149 8.80 -8.02 -16.91
N GLY A 150 8.64 -9.17 -16.25
CA GLY A 150 8.07 -9.22 -14.90
C GLY A 150 8.98 -8.58 -13.86
N GLU A 151 10.30 -8.74 -13.99
CA GLU A 151 11.29 -8.07 -13.14
C GLU A 151 11.21 -6.54 -13.28
N ARG A 152 11.21 -6.01 -14.51
CA ARG A 152 11.07 -4.56 -14.74
C ARG A 152 9.73 -4.02 -14.23
N ALA A 153 8.64 -4.74 -14.48
CA ALA A 153 7.32 -4.35 -13.97
C ALA A 153 7.31 -4.32 -12.44
N PHE A 154 7.92 -5.33 -11.79
CA PHE A 154 8.07 -5.35 -10.34
C PHE A 154 8.97 -4.21 -9.82
N SER A 155 10.08 -3.92 -10.48
CA SER A 155 10.97 -2.79 -10.14
C SER A 155 10.21 -1.46 -10.14
N ILE A 156 9.37 -1.23 -11.16
CA ILE A 156 8.54 -0.03 -11.25
C ILE A 156 7.51 0.02 -10.12
N LEU A 157 6.77 -1.07 -9.87
CA LEU A 157 5.78 -1.15 -8.79
C LEU A 157 6.41 -0.89 -7.42
N LEU A 158 7.58 -1.48 -7.15
CA LEU A 158 8.29 -1.28 -5.90
C LEU A 158 8.73 0.18 -5.73
N PHE A 159 9.21 0.82 -6.81
CA PHE A 159 9.55 2.23 -6.77
C PHE A 159 8.31 3.11 -6.54
N GLN A 160 7.18 2.78 -7.16
CA GLN A 160 5.91 3.47 -6.95
C GLN A 160 5.50 3.41 -5.48
N ASP A 161 5.49 2.22 -4.87
CA ASP A 161 5.14 2.02 -3.46
C ASP A 161 6.08 2.82 -2.53
N LEU A 162 7.40 2.85 -2.82
CA LEU A 162 8.37 3.66 -2.09
C LEU A 162 8.18 5.17 -2.30
N SER A 163 7.67 5.57 -3.46
CA SER A 163 7.47 6.98 -3.84
C SER A 163 6.21 7.60 -3.26
N ILE A 164 5.28 6.80 -2.73
CA ILE A 164 4.02 7.30 -2.16
C ILE A 164 4.28 8.34 -1.07
N VAL A 165 5.19 8.06 -0.12
CA VAL A 165 5.48 8.99 0.98
C VAL A 165 6.06 10.31 0.46
N PRO A 166 7.13 10.33 -0.37
CA PRO A 166 7.59 11.56 -1.03
C PRO A 166 6.50 12.31 -1.80
N LEU A 167 5.67 11.59 -2.56
CA LEU A 167 4.60 12.20 -3.35
C LEU A 167 3.55 12.88 -2.47
N ILE A 168 3.09 12.21 -1.41
CA ILE A 168 2.15 12.80 -0.45
C ILE A 168 2.77 14.01 0.24
N THR A 169 4.05 13.94 0.63
CA THR A 169 4.77 15.08 1.21
C THR A 169 4.81 16.27 0.25
N ILE A 170 5.10 16.04 -1.03
CA ILE A 170 5.09 17.10 -2.06
C ILE A 170 3.68 17.70 -2.18
N VAL A 171 2.65 16.85 -2.28
CA VAL A 171 1.24 17.27 -2.36
C VAL A 171 0.85 18.11 -1.15
N ALA A 172 1.20 17.65 0.06
CA ALA A 172 0.92 18.34 1.31
C ALA A 172 1.64 19.70 1.38
N ALA A 173 2.92 19.77 0.99
CA ALA A 173 3.69 21.00 0.96
C ALA A 173 3.14 22.04 -0.04
N MET A 174 2.45 21.57 -1.08
CA MET A 174 1.78 22.43 -2.07
C MET A 174 0.35 22.83 -1.68
N SER A 175 -0.25 22.15 -0.69
CA SER A 175 -1.60 22.42 -0.21
C SER A 175 -1.64 23.77 0.52
N ARG A 176 -2.51 24.68 0.07
CA ARG A 176 -2.64 26.04 0.61
C ARG A 176 -3.78 26.16 1.63
N ASN A 177 -3.82 25.27 2.62
CA ASN A 177 -4.94 25.21 3.58
C ASN A 177 -4.47 24.94 5.02
N PRO A 178 -4.68 25.89 5.96
CA PRO A 178 -3.97 27.17 6.05
C PRO A 178 -2.44 26.95 6.14
N ALA A 179 -1.65 27.95 5.79
CA ALA A 179 -0.22 27.94 6.11
C ALA A 179 -0.07 28.03 7.63
N ASP A 180 0.00 26.88 8.29
CA ASP A 180 0.36 26.82 9.70
C ASP A 180 1.72 27.52 9.83
N ALA A 181 1.81 28.63 10.58
CA ALA A 181 3.03 29.41 10.67
C ALA A 181 4.20 28.60 11.27
N ASN A 182 3.87 27.49 11.91
CA ASN A 182 4.79 26.51 12.48
C ASN A 182 5.09 25.32 11.56
N ALA A 183 4.54 25.29 10.33
CA ALA A 183 4.80 24.21 9.39
C ALA A 183 6.26 24.24 8.93
N PRO A 184 6.97 23.09 8.96
CA PRO A 184 8.35 23.03 8.52
C PRO A 184 8.46 23.39 7.02
N PRO A 185 9.53 24.10 6.60
CA PRO A 185 9.75 24.40 5.18
C PRO A 185 9.80 23.12 4.32
N GLY A 186 9.42 23.21 3.04
CA GLY A 186 9.36 22.06 2.13
C GLY A 186 10.66 21.25 2.00
N TRP A 187 11.83 21.88 2.08
CA TRP A 187 13.12 21.18 2.08
C TRP A 187 13.34 20.36 3.37
N LEU A 188 12.82 20.84 4.50
CA LEU A 188 12.89 20.14 5.78
C LEU A 188 11.93 18.95 5.79
N LEU A 189 10.74 19.08 5.17
CA LEU A 189 9.83 17.97 4.93
C LEU A 189 10.45 16.88 4.04
N ALA A 190 11.22 17.27 3.02
CA ALA A 190 11.97 16.32 2.19
C ALA A 190 13.02 15.55 3.02
N ILE A 191 13.76 16.25 3.89
CA ILE A 191 14.70 15.62 4.84
C ILE A 191 13.98 14.65 5.76
N TYR A 192 12.84 15.05 6.37
CA TYR A 192 12.05 14.15 7.21
C TYR A 192 11.57 12.91 6.47
N THR A 193 11.19 13.05 5.20
CA THR A 193 10.78 11.91 4.38
C THR A 193 11.95 10.95 4.13
N VAL A 194 13.12 11.46 3.77
CA VAL A 194 14.33 10.63 3.59
C VAL A 194 14.72 9.96 4.90
N LEU A 195 14.71 10.69 6.02
CA LEU A 195 15.01 10.15 7.35
C LEU A 195 13.99 9.09 7.78
N ALA A 196 12.71 9.25 7.47
CA ALA A 196 11.68 8.26 7.74
C ALA A 196 11.96 6.96 6.96
N VAL A 197 12.25 7.06 5.65
CA VAL A 197 12.57 5.89 4.81
C VAL A 197 13.86 5.20 5.29
N VAL A 198 14.93 5.96 5.54
CA VAL A 198 16.20 5.42 6.05
C VAL A 198 16.01 4.80 7.44
N GLY A 199 15.30 5.49 8.33
CA GLY A 199 14.98 5.03 9.66
C GLY A 199 14.21 3.70 9.64
N LEU A 200 13.26 3.55 8.72
CA LEU A 200 12.50 2.33 8.54
C LEU A 200 13.38 1.15 8.09
N VAL A 201 14.29 1.39 7.13
CA VAL A 201 15.25 0.37 6.66
C VAL A 201 16.23 -0.03 7.77
N VAL A 202 16.73 0.94 8.53
CA VAL A 202 17.63 0.73 9.67
C VAL A 202 16.91 -0.05 10.78
N ALA A 203 15.69 0.34 11.14
CA ALA A 203 14.86 -0.35 12.13
C ALA A 203 14.59 -1.80 11.71
N GLY A 204 14.25 -2.05 10.45
CA GLY A 204 14.15 -3.41 9.93
C GLY A 204 15.45 -4.19 10.14
N ARG A 205 16.59 -3.59 9.75
CA ARG A 205 17.88 -4.28 9.70
C ARG A 205 18.43 -4.64 11.08
N PHE A 206 18.21 -3.77 12.06
CA PHE A 206 18.80 -3.85 13.39
C PHE A 206 17.83 -4.24 14.51
N LEU A 207 16.52 -4.02 14.33
CA LEU A 207 15.51 -4.39 15.34
C LEU A 207 14.80 -5.68 14.95
N LEU A 208 14.21 -5.71 13.75
CA LEU A 208 13.41 -6.86 13.31
C LEU A 208 14.29 -8.08 13.02
N ARG A 209 15.37 -7.93 12.26
CA ARG A 209 16.20 -9.08 11.88
C ARG A 209 16.75 -9.86 13.09
N PRO A 210 17.34 -9.23 14.14
CA PRO A 210 17.79 -9.96 15.31
C PRO A 210 16.64 -10.57 16.12
N PHE A 211 15.51 -9.86 16.25
CA PHE A 211 14.32 -10.36 16.93
C PHE A 211 13.78 -11.65 16.28
N PHE A 212 13.64 -11.68 14.96
CA PHE A 212 13.20 -12.87 14.24
C PHE A 212 14.23 -14.01 14.23
N ARG A 213 15.53 -13.70 14.22
CA ARG A 213 16.57 -14.73 14.41
C ARG A 213 16.49 -15.39 15.78
N LEU A 214 16.23 -14.61 16.84
CA LEU A 214 16.05 -15.15 18.19
C LEU A 214 14.90 -16.15 18.22
N ILE A 215 13.79 -15.80 17.58
CA ILE A 215 12.58 -16.64 17.50
C ILE A 215 12.83 -17.88 16.63
N GLY A 216 13.52 -17.72 15.50
CA GLY A 216 13.84 -18.86 14.63
C GLY A 216 14.76 -19.89 15.27
N ASN A 217 15.63 -19.48 16.20
CA ASN A 217 16.46 -20.40 16.96
C ASN A 217 15.66 -21.25 17.95
N LEU A 218 14.43 -20.86 18.30
CA LEU A 218 13.57 -21.61 19.22
C LEU A 218 12.80 -22.74 18.51
N GLY A 219 12.79 -22.79 17.17
CA GLY A 219 12.27 -23.92 16.38
C GLY A 219 10.74 -24.02 16.30
N GLU A 220 9.99 -23.18 17.01
CA GLU A 220 8.53 -23.22 17.04
C GLU A 220 7.89 -22.41 15.90
N ARG A 221 7.23 -23.10 14.98
CA ARG A 221 6.54 -22.45 13.83
C ARG A 221 5.46 -21.46 14.27
N GLU A 222 4.79 -21.74 15.39
CA GLU A 222 3.74 -20.87 15.92
C GLU A 222 4.30 -19.52 16.36
N MET A 223 5.51 -19.50 16.93
CA MET A 223 6.16 -18.29 17.41
C MET A 223 6.51 -17.33 16.26
N PHE A 224 6.82 -17.87 15.08
CA PHE A 224 7.01 -17.08 13.86
C PHE A 224 5.73 -16.37 13.41
N VAL A 225 4.59 -17.05 13.46
CA VAL A 225 3.29 -16.47 13.10
C VAL A 225 2.92 -15.36 14.09
N PHE A 226 3.09 -15.61 15.39
CA PHE A 226 2.86 -14.61 16.43
C PHE A 226 3.77 -13.38 16.26
N ALA A 227 5.05 -13.59 15.97
CA ALA A 227 6.00 -12.50 15.78
C ALA A 227 5.71 -11.66 14.52
N GLY A 228 5.30 -12.33 13.43
CA GLY A 228 4.85 -11.66 12.21
C GLY A 228 3.60 -10.81 12.44
N LEU A 229 2.57 -11.39 13.08
CA LEU A 229 1.36 -10.66 13.46
C LEU A 229 1.65 -9.50 14.42
N PHE A 230 2.50 -9.73 15.43
CA PHE A 230 2.95 -8.68 16.35
C PHE A 230 3.61 -7.53 15.58
N THR A 231 4.50 -7.84 14.62
CA THR A 231 5.20 -6.81 13.85
C THR A 231 4.23 -6.02 12.96
N VAL A 232 3.30 -6.70 12.29
CA VAL A 232 2.24 -6.08 11.49
C VAL A 232 1.38 -5.16 12.35
N ILE A 233 0.88 -5.66 13.48
CA ILE A 233 0.00 -4.89 14.37
C ILE A 233 0.79 -3.74 15.03
N ALA A 234 1.99 -3.98 15.55
CA ALA A 234 2.82 -2.95 16.15
C ALA A 234 3.16 -1.83 15.15
N SER A 235 3.43 -2.18 13.89
CA SER A 235 3.65 -1.18 12.83
C SER A 235 2.41 -0.33 12.55
N ALA A 236 1.21 -0.88 12.77
CA ALA A 236 -0.07 -0.19 12.54
C ALA A 236 -0.58 0.60 13.76
N VAL A 237 -0.04 0.38 14.96
CA VAL A 237 -0.43 1.11 16.18
C VAL A 237 0.14 2.53 16.21
N ASP A 238 1.28 2.77 15.55
CA ASP A 238 1.87 4.11 15.46
C ASP A 238 1.18 4.96 14.37
N SER A 239 0.12 5.65 14.81
CA SER A 239 -0.46 6.88 14.24
C SER A 239 -1.55 6.75 13.13
N PRO A 240 -2.76 7.30 13.37
CA PRO A 240 -3.81 7.47 12.35
C PRO A 240 -3.41 8.35 11.16
N SER A 241 -2.33 9.14 11.27
CA SER A 241 -1.81 9.99 10.18
C SER A 241 -0.69 9.34 9.35
N HIS A 242 -0.25 8.12 9.72
CA HIS A 242 0.90 7.46 9.09
C HIS A 242 0.61 6.01 8.65
N SER A 243 -0.64 5.63 8.41
CA SER A 243 -1.02 4.26 8.02
C SER A 243 -0.29 3.72 6.78
N MET A 244 0.16 4.61 5.88
CA MET A 244 1.00 4.23 4.74
C MET A 244 2.44 3.84 5.14
N ILE A 245 3.00 4.48 6.17
CA ILE A 245 4.32 4.13 6.74
C ILE A 245 4.23 2.79 7.47
N ALA A 246 3.10 2.50 8.13
CA ALA A 246 2.81 1.19 8.73
C ALA A 246 2.84 0.08 7.67
N ALA A 247 2.12 0.27 6.56
CA ALA A 247 2.10 -0.62 5.41
C ALA A 247 3.52 -0.87 4.83
N LEU A 248 4.31 0.19 4.64
CA LEU A 248 5.70 0.09 4.18
C LEU A 248 6.62 -0.61 5.20
N GLY A 249 6.41 -0.37 6.49
CA GLY A 249 7.14 -1.00 7.57
C GLY A 249 6.88 -2.50 7.65
N ALA A 250 5.62 -2.91 7.49
CA ALA A 250 5.23 -4.30 7.39
C ALA A 250 5.82 -4.97 6.13
N PHE A 251 5.85 -4.28 4.99
CA PHE A 251 6.54 -4.77 3.80
C PHE A 251 8.03 -5.01 4.06
N ILE A 252 8.75 -4.03 4.62
CA ILE A 252 10.17 -4.14 4.93
C ILE A 252 10.42 -5.27 5.93
N ALA A 253 9.59 -5.37 6.98
CA ALA A 253 9.62 -6.49 7.91
C ALA A 253 9.58 -7.83 7.16
N GLY A 254 8.58 -8.03 6.29
CA GLY A 254 8.47 -9.24 5.48
C GLY A 254 9.73 -9.52 4.66
N VAL A 255 10.27 -8.52 3.96
CA VAL A 255 11.51 -8.66 3.17
C VAL A 255 12.69 -9.10 4.03
N MET A 256 12.78 -8.62 5.26
CA MET A 256 13.87 -8.95 6.18
C MET A 256 13.75 -10.36 6.77
N LEU A 257 12.55 -10.92 6.82
CA LEU A 257 12.27 -12.30 7.26
C LEU A 257 12.46 -13.34 6.15
N ALA A 258 12.34 -12.93 4.89
CA ALA A 258 12.55 -13.82 3.75
C ALA A 258 14.02 -14.30 3.60
N ASP A 259 14.92 -13.74 4.42
CA ASP A 259 16.39 -13.86 4.38
C ASP A 259 16.94 -14.59 5.61
#